data_AF-A0A6L8G4I8-F1
#
_entry.id   AF-A0A6L8G4I8-F1
#
_cell.length_a   1.000
_cell.length_b   1.000
_cell.length_c   1.000
_cell.angle_alpha   90.00
_cell.angle_beta   90.00
_cell.angle_gamma   90.00
#
_symmetry.space_group_name_H-M   'P 1'
#
loop_
_entity.id
_entity.type
_entity.pdbx_description
1 polymer ?
#
loop_
_entity_poly.entity_id
_entity_poly.type
_entity_poly.pdbx_seq_one_letter_code
_entity_poly.pdbx_strand_id
1 'polypeptide(L)'
;LWAEFDAEEFDGADDNPVKVTAESPVSTFSIDVDTASYSVVRSSLMNGYLPPAEAVRVEEMINYFPYAHPAPDGDAPFRPTVSVGPTPWNSDTNLVQIAIQGALPEVENHPPLNLVFLIDTSGSMDQANKLPLLKQSFRLLLGQLRPEDEVAIVTYAGSAGQVLNPTPARERTTIHAALDRLDAGGSTAGQAGLQQAYATARGMTEDGEVTRVILATDGDFNVGLSDPKRLKEFIERQAESGAYLSVLGFGRGNLDDATMQALAQNGNGTAAYIDTLGEAQKVLVDQLSGALFPIADDVKIQVEFNPAQIAEYRLIGYETRALRREDFNNDAVDAGEIGAGHSVTAIYEVTPVDSPARLTDPLRYQADGVASTSDELGYLRLRYKVPGAATSQLIEQPVTPDLAPSPEAGFAAAIAGFGQLLRGSDHLGDWSWDDAIALANANRGDDLYGYRTEAVQLMRLAQSLDQQR
;
A
#
# COMPACT_ATOMS: atom_id res chain seq x y z
N LEU A 1 37.58 -5.29 -6.78
CA LEU A 1 36.54 -4.60 -6.01
C LEU A 1 35.23 -5.07 -6.61
N TRP A 2 34.74 -6.20 -6.13
CA TRP A 2 33.49 -6.78 -6.55
C TRP A 2 32.45 -6.18 -5.61
N ALA A 3 31.49 -5.42 -6.14
CA ALA A 3 30.31 -5.08 -5.37
C ALA A 3 29.58 -6.39 -5.10
N GLU A 4 29.40 -6.74 -3.82
CA GLU A 4 28.40 -7.73 -3.44
C GLU A 4 27.07 -7.21 -3.97
N PHE A 5 26.47 -7.96 -4.90
CA PHE A 5 25.08 -7.74 -5.27
C PHE A 5 24.25 -8.23 -4.09
N ASP A 6 23.66 -7.29 -3.35
CA ASP A 6 22.61 -7.56 -2.36
C ASP A 6 21.45 -8.27 -3.09
N ALA A 7 21.13 -9.49 -2.66
CA ALA A 7 20.05 -10.29 -3.24
C ALA A 7 18.76 -10.02 -2.48
N GLU A 8 18.11 -8.88 -2.74
CA GLU A 8 16.68 -8.71 -2.46
C GLU A 8 15.92 -9.73 -3.34
N GLU A 9 15.14 -10.64 -2.73
CA GLU A 9 14.35 -11.65 -3.45
C GLU A 9 12.96 -11.07 -3.74
N PHE A 10 12.63 -10.89 -5.02
CA PHE A 10 11.32 -10.42 -5.46
C PHE A 10 10.53 -11.59 -6.04
N ASP A 11 9.37 -11.89 -5.46
CA ASP A 11 8.38 -12.79 -6.07
C ASP A 11 7.78 -12.07 -7.30
N GLY A 12 8.38 -12.30 -8.47
CA GLY A 12 7.90 -11.75 -9.74
C GLY A 12 6.66 -12.49 -10.23
N ALA A 13 5.65 -11.75 -10.66
CA ALA A 13 4.51 -12.27 -11.41
C ALA A 13 4.49 -11.69 -12.83
N ASP A 14 4.12 -12.50 -13.82
CA ASP A 14 3.91 -12.03 -15.20
C ASP A 14 2.74 -11.04 -15.25
N ASP A 15 2.79 -10.06 -16.16
CA ASP A 15 1.69 -9.11 -16.40
C ASP A 15 0.33 -9.83 -16.51
N ASN A 16 -0.70 -9.25 -15.91
CA ASN A 16 -2.05 -9.80 -16.01
C ASN A 16 -2.46 -9.97 -17.49
N PRO A 17 -2.87 -11.17 -17.93
CA PRO A 17 -3.21 -11.40 -19.32
C PRO A 17 -4.53 -10.71 -19.67
N VAL A 18 -4.68 -10.40 -20.96
CA VAL A 18 -5.97 -9.99 -21.52
C VAL A 18 -6.95 -11.16 -21.41
N LYS A 19 -8.13 -10.89 -20.84
CA LYS A 19 -9.20 -11.87 -20.64
C LYS A 19 -10.35 -11.60 -21.61
N VAL A 20 -10.86 -12.66 -22.23
CA VAL A 20 -12.06 -12.60 -23.07
C VAL A 20 -13.30 -12.61 -22.17
N THR A 21 -14.10 -11.55 -22.22
CA THR A 21 -15.26 -11.36 -21.33
C THR A 21 -16.30 -12.48 -21.48
N ALA A 22 -16.51 -12.98 -22.69
CA ALA A 22 -17.46 -14.06 -22.94
C ALA A 22 -17.06 -15.40 -22.28
N GLU A 23 -15.78 -15.59 -21.96
CA GLU A 23 -15.25 -16.80 -21.32
C GLU A 23 -15.10 -16.61 -19.81
N SER A 24 -14.59 -15.44 -19.40
CA SER A 24 -14.33 -15.11 -18.00
C SER A 24 -14.76 -13.68 -17.69
N PRO A 25 -16.07 -13.42 -17.51
CA PRO A 25 -16.60 -12.06 -17.35
C PRO A 25 -16.28 -11.43 -15.99
N VAL A 26 -15.78 -12.22 -15.04
CA VAL A 26 -15.63 -11.79 -13.64
C VAL A 26 -14.15 -11.69 -13.27
N SER A 27 -13.77 -10.52 -12.75
CA SER A 27 -12.49 -10.27 -12.09
C SER A 27 -12.72 -10.10 -10.58
N THR A 28 -11.93 -10.74 -9.73
CA THR A 28 -12.00 -10.61 -8.27
C THR A 28 -10.60 -10.42 -7.72
N PHE A 29 -10.43 -9.44 -6.83
CA PHE A 29 -9.15 -9.13 -6.21
C PHE A 29 -9.36 -8.59 -4.79
N SER A 30 -8.33 -8.74 -3.97
CA SER A 30 -8.25 -8.18 -2.62
C SER A 30 -7.94 -6.68 -2.69
N ILE A 31 -8.44 -5.91 -1.72
CA ILE A 31 -8.10 -4.49 -1.59
C ILE A 31 -6.72 -4.25 -0.97
N ASP A 32 -6.07 -5.30 -0.44
CA ASP A 32 -4.79 -5.19 0.27
C ASP A 32 -3.69 -4.78 -0.71
N VAL A 33 -3.32 -3.51 -0.66
CA VAL A 33 -2.29 -2.92 -1.52
C VAL A 33 -1.21 -2.28 -0.64
N ASP A 34 -0.01 -2.86 -0.72
CA ASP A 34 1.20 -2.27 -0.17
C ASP A 34 1.67 -1.09 -1.04
N THR A 35 2.61 -0.30 -0.55
CA THR A 35 3.22 0.79 -1.34
C THR A 35 4.75 0.71 -1.40
N ALA A 36 5.30 -0.44 -1.02
CA ALA A 36 6.74 -0.65 -0.86
C ALA A 36 7.48 -0.63 -2.22
N SER A 37 6.88 -1.19 -3.26
CA SER A 37 7.39 -1.19 -4.64
C SER A 37 7.80 0.21 -5.12
N TYR A 38 7.00 1.24 -4.81
CA TYR A 38 7.34 2.61 -5.23
C TYR A 38 8.63 3.12 -4.57
N SER A 39 8.86 2.81 -3.30
CA SER A 39 10.10 3.16 -2.61
C SER A 39 11.31 2.44 -3.22
N VAL A 40 11.15 1.18 -3.65
CA VAL A 40 12.18 0.41 -4.37
C VAL A 40 12.50 1.04 -5.73
N VAL A 41 11.46 1.43 -6.49
CA VAL A 41 11.59 2.17 -7.76
C VAL A 41 12.33 3.48 -7.53
N ARG A 42 11.87 4.30 -6.58
CA ARG A 42 12.49 5.59 -6.25
C ARG A 42 13.96 5.42 -5.90
N SER A 43 14.26 4.52 -4.97
CA SER A 43 15.62 4.28 -4.50
C SER A 43 16.54 3.83 -5.64
N SER A 44 16.09 2.89 -6.49
CA SER A 44 16.89 2.38 -7.60
C SER A 44 17.23 3.50 -8.59
N LEU A 45 16.22 4.27 -8.99
CA LEU A 45 16.40 5.39 -9.90
C LEU A 45 17.34 6.45 -9.31
N MET A 46 17.15 6.83 -8.04
CA MET A 46 18.00 7.80 -7.34
C MET A 46 19.45 7.34 -7.18
N ASN A 47 19.70 6.03 -7.17
CA ASN A 47 21.05 5.45 -7.18
C ASN A 47 21.63 5.29 -8.60
N GLY A 48 20.90 5.71 -9.64
CA GLY A 48 21.40 5.77 -11.01
C GLY A 48 21.29 4.46 -11.78
N TYR A 49 20.32 3.60 -11.45
CA TYR A 49 20.00 2.42 -12.24
C TYR A 49 18.50 2.17 -12.33
N LEU A 50 18.06 1.50 -13.41
CA LEU A 50 16.66 1.08 -13.54
C LEU A 50 16.37 -0.06 -12.54
N PRO A 51 15.21 -0.06 -11.88
CA PRO A 51 14.81 -1.16 -11.00
C PRO A 51 14.69 -2.47 -11.80
N PRO A 52 14.89 -3.64 -11.17
CA PRO A 52 14.49 -4.92 -11.74
C PRO A 52 12.98 -4.91 -12.02
N ALA A 53 12.54 -5.51 -13.13
CA ALA A 53 11.12 -5.47 -13.53
C ALA A 53 10.21 -6.16 -12.49
N GLU A 54 10.72 -7.23 -11.88
CA GLU A 54 10.08 -8.00 -10.81
C GLU A 54 9.85 -7.21 -9.52
N ALA A 55 10.61 -6.13 -9.31
CA ALA A 55 10.44 -5.24 -8.17
C ALA A 55 9.35 -4.17 -8.40
N VAL A 56 8.84 -4.06 -9.63
CA VAL A 56 7.87 -3.03 -10.03
C VAL A 56 6.46 -3.61 -10.00
N ARG A 57 5.73 -3.34 -8.92
CA ARG A 57 4.30 -3.65 -8.78
C ARG A 57 3.48 -2.41 -9.11
N VAL A 58 2.73 -2.46 -10.21
CA VAL A 58 2.07 -1.28 -10.79
C VAL A 58 0.93 -0.78 -9.90
N GLU A 59 0.19 -1.69 -9.27
CA GLU A 59 -0.86 -1.38 -8.30
C GLU A 59 -0.32 -0.64 -7.07
N GLU A 60 0.84 -1.06 -6.55
CA GLU A 60 1.48 -0.41 -5.41
C GLU A 60 1.99 1.00 -5.79
N MET A 61 2.46 1.17 -7.02
CA MET A 61 2.84 2.50 -7.54
C MET A 61 1.62 3.41 -7.68
N ILE A 62 0.51 2.92 -8.24
CA ILE A 62 -0.73 3.69 -8.38
C ILE A 62 -1.21 4.12 -6.99
N ASN A 63 -1.26 3.20 -6.02
CA ASN A 63 -1.79 3.43 -4.68
C ASN A 63 -0.80 4.10 -3.71
N TYR A 64 0.42 4.40 -4.16
CA TYR A 64 1.39 5.16 -3.38
C TYR A 64 0.94 6.60 -3.12
N PHE A 65 0.17 7.20 -4.03
CA PHE A 65 -0.16 8.63 -4.00
C PHE A 65 -1.48 8.92 -3.29
N PRO A 66 -1.58 10.05 -2.55
CA PRO A 66 -2.87 10.52 -2.08
C PRO A 66 -3.69 11.01 -3.27
N TYR A 67 -4.94 10.56 -3.35
CA TYR A 67 -5.93 11.01 -4.33
C TYR A 67 -7.10 11.69 -3.62
N ALA A 68 -7.64 12.76 -4.19
CA ALA A 68 -8.82 13.45 -3.66
C ALA A 68 -10.12 12.74 -4.07
N HIS A 69 -10.19 11.44 -3.80
CA HIS A 69 -11.43 10.67 -4.01
C HIS A 69 -12.49 11.16 -3.02
N PRO A 70 -13.77 11.23 -3.43
CA PRO A 70 -14.81 11.72 -2.54
C PRO A 70 -15.01 10.76 -1.36
N ALA A 71 -15.09 11.32 -0.15
CA ALA A 71 -15.41 10.57 1.05
C ALA A 71 -16.86 10.02 1.03
N PRO A 72 -17.14 8.94 1.77
CA PRO A 72 -18.51 8.45 1.94
C PRO A 72 -19.41 9.48 2.62
N ASP A 73 -20.68 9.47 2.21
CA ASP A 73 -21.72 10.31 2.78
C ASP A 73 -22.38 9.57 3.97
N GLY A 74 -22.66 10.28 5.07
CA GLY A 74 -23.32 9.71 6.25
C GLY A 74 -22.50 8.63 6.95
N ASP A 75 -23.17 7.54 7.34
CA ASP A 75 -22.56 6.43 8.11
C ASP A 75 -21.98 5.32 7.23
N ALA A 76 -21.90 5.51 5.91
CA ALA A 76 -21.35 4.51 5.01
C ALA A 76 -19.84 4.35 5.25
N PRO A 77 -19.30 3.11 5.39
CA PRO A 77 -17.87 2.91 5.63
C PRO A 77 -17.03 3.20 4.38
N PHE A 78 -17.61 3.06 3.19
CA PHE A 78 -16.91 3.19 1.92
C PHE A 78 -17.71 3.95 0.88
N ARG A 79 -17.00 4.67 0.01
CA ARG A 79 -17.54 5.21 -1.24
C ARG A 79 -16.75 4.69 -2.44
N PRO A 80 -17.33 3.81 -3.26
CA PRO A 80 -16.79 3.55 -4.58
C PRO A 80 -17.03 4.75 -5.49
N THR A 81 -16.04 5.06 -6.32
CA THR A 81 -16.09 6.02 -7.42
C THR A 81 -15.58 5.32 -8.65
N VAL A 82 -16.47 5.10 -9.62
CA VAL A 82 -16.13 4.49 -10.90
C VAL A 82 -16.10 5.58 -11.96
N SER A 83 -15.08 5.55 -12.80
CA SER A 83 -14.98 6.44 -13.95
C SER A 83 -14.46 5.71 -15.18
N VAL A 84 -14.88 6.16 -16.34
CA VAL A 84 -14.57 5.59 -17.65
C VAL A 84 -13.98 6.70 -18.52
N GLY A 85 -12.81 6.44 -19.12
CA GLY A 85 -12.11 7.39 -19.97
C GLY A 85 -11.30 6.72 -21.06
N PRO A 86 -10.79 7.47 -22.05
CA PRO A 86 -9.94 6.91 -23.09
C PRO A 86 -8.61 6.40 -22.51
N THR A 87 -8.08 5.32 -23.08
CA THR A 87 -6.76 4.81 -22.70
C THR A 87 -5.65 5.68 -23.30
N PRO A 88 -4.69 6.20 -22.51
CA PRO A 88 -3.64 7.08 -23.04
C PRO A 88 -2.72 6.44 -24.08
N TRP A 89 -2.46 5.14 -23.97
CA TRP A 89 -1.57 4.37 -24.87
C TRP A 89 -2.33 3.65 -25.99
N ASN A 90 -3.66 3.69 -26.01
CA ASN A 90 -4.47 3.00 -27.01
C ASN A 90 -5.80 3.72 -27.23
N SER A 91 -5.93 4.43 -28.36
CA SER A 91 -7.14 5.22 -28.65
C SER A 91 -8.41 4.38 -28.88
N ASP A 92 -8.25 3.08 -29.07
CA ASP A 92 -9.34 2.15 -29.38
C ASP A 92 -9.80 1.35 -28.14
N THR A 93 -9.20 1.59 -26.96
CA THR A 93 -9.63 1.02 -25.67
C THR A 93 -10.01 2.13 -24.68
N ASN A 94 -10.69 1.74 -23.60
CA ASN A 94 -11.02 2.64 -22.50
C ASN A 94 -10.40 2.14 -21.20
N LEU A 95 -10.11 3.06 -20.29
CA LEU A 95 -9.82 2.76 -18.90
C LEU A 95 -11.10 2.84 -18.08
N VAL A 96 -11.38 1.78 -17.31
CA VAL A 96 -12.34 1.78 -16.21
C VAL A 96 -11.54 1.86 -14.91
N GLN A 97 -11.59 3.01 -14.25
CA GLN A 97 -10.97 3.22 -12.95
C GLN A 97 -12.00 3.04 -11.85
N ILE A 98 -11.64 2.25 -10.84
CA ILE A 98 -12.42 2.03 -9.63
C ILE A 98 -11.58 2.55 -8.47
N ALA A 99 -12.06 3.62 -7.84
CA ALA A 99 -11.50 4.15 -6.61
C ALA A 99 -12.45 3.83 -5.44
N ILE A 100 -11.91 3.44 -4.30
CA ILE A 100 -12.67 3.21 -3.07
C ILE A 100 -12.07 4.09 -2.00
N GLN A 101 -12.89 4.97 -1.43
CA GLN A 101 -12.50 5.84 -0.33
C GLN A 101 -13.16 5.35 0.97
N GLY A 102 -12.33 5.02 1.97
CA GLY A 102 -12.79 4.73 3.32
C GLY A 102 -13.22 5.99 4.07
N ALA A 103 -14.18 5.86 4.97
CA ALA A 103 -14.59 6.92 5.88
C ALA A 103 -13.40 7.38 6.74
N LEU A 104 -13.25 8.68 6.91
CA LEU A 104 -12.28 9.28 7.83
C LEU A 104 -13.05 9.85 9.03
N PRO A 105 -13.09 9.16 10.18
CA PRO A 105 -13.72 9.71 11.37
C PRO A 105 -13.00 10.98 11.83
N GLU A 106 -13.73 11.90 12.47
CA GLU A 106 -13.11 13.09 13.06
C GLU A 106 -12.10 12.68 14.15
N VAL A 107 -10.89 13.23 14.08
CA VAL A 107 -9.75 12.97 14.98
C VAL A 107 -10.13 13.12 16.48
N GLU A 108 -11.10 13.97 16.80
CA GLU A 108 -11.57 14.21 18.17
C GLU A 108 -12.31 13.02 18.79
N ASN A 109 -12.80 12.07 18.00
CA ASN A 109 -13.59 10.93 18.48
C ASN A 109 -12.79 9.62 18.62
N HIS A 110 -11.48 9.64 18.36
CA HIS A 110 -10.66 8.44 18.48
C HIS A 110 -10.32 8.12 19.94
N PRO A 111 -10.27 6.85 20.35
CA PRO A 111 -9.77 6.48 21.67
C PRO A 111 -8.30 6.89 21.89
N PRO A 112 -7.86 7.08 23.16
CA PRO A 112 -6.45 7.35 23.48
C PRO A 112 -5.52 6.33 22.84
N LEU A 113 -4.39 6.82 22.32
CA LEU A 113 -3.40 6.00 21.64
C LEU A 113 -2.17 5.79 22.53
N ASN A 114 -1.78 4.54 22.69
CA ASN A 114 -0.60 4.12 23.43
C ASN A 114 0.45 3.58 22.46
N LEU A 115 1.53 4.33 22.25
CA LEU A 115 2.60 3.98 21.31
C LEU A 115 3.86 3.52 22.04
N VAL A 116 4.28 2.30 21.74
CA VAL A 116 5.60 1.79 22.16
C VAL A 116 6.54 1.81 20.95
N PHE A 117 7.50 2.73 20.97
CA PHE A 117 8.56 2.79 19.98
C PHE A 117 9.62 1.76 20.31
N LEU A 118 9.68 0.69 19.53
CA LEU A 118 10.72 -0.34 19.59
C LEU A 118 11.80 0.00 18.56
N ILE A 119 12.89 0.61 19.01
CA ILE A 119 13.90 1.22 18.15
C ILE A 119 15.18 0.36 18.11
N ASP A 120 15.59 -0.01 16.90
CA ASP A 120 16.91 -0.55 16.63
C ASP A 120 17.97 0.54 16.86
N THR A 121 18.94 0.23 17.72
CA THR A 121 20.09 1.10 18.00
C THR A 121 21.40 0.41 17.67
N SER A 122 21.38 -0.65 16.85
CA SER A 122 22.59 -1.36 16.43
C SER A 122 23.54 -0.45 15.66
N GLY A 123 24.81 -0.85 15.56
CA GLY A 123 25.84 -0.03 14.87
C GLY A 123 25.53 0.26 13.40
N SER A 124 24.73 -0.58 12.73
CA SER A 124 24.34 -0.37 11.32
C SER A 124 23.36 0.80 11.13
N MET A 125 22.71 1.26 12.22
CA MET A 125 21.76 2.38 12.24
C MET A 125 22.42 3.77 12.23
N ASP A 126 23.76 3.87 12.22
CA ASP A 126 24.49 5.16 12.32
C ASP A 126 24.40 6.04 11.06
N GLN A 127 23.96 5.49 9.93
CA GLN A 127 23.86 6.22 8.66
C GLN A 127 22.78 7.30 8.70
N ALA A 128 22.97 8.40 7.94
CA ALA A 128 22.07 9.57 7.96
C ALA A 128 20.60 9.24 7.62
N ASN A 129 20.36 8.24 6.76
CA ASN A 129 19.04 7.75 6.37
C ASN A 129 18.47 6.67 7.32
N LYS A 130 19.09 6.43 8.48
CA LYS A 130 18.69 5.42 9.48
C LYS A 130 18.26 6.05 10.81
N LEU A 131 18.96 5.83 11.93
CA LEU A 131 18.57 6.40 13.24
C LEU A 131 18.42 7.93 13.21
N PRO A 132 19.28 8.72 12.55
CA PRO A 132 19.08 10.16 12.39
C PRO A 132 17.79 10.52 11.64
N LEU A 133 17.41 9.75 10.62
CA LEU A 133 16.13 9.92 9.91
C LEU A 133 14.97 9.50 10.82
N LEU A 134 15.04 8.34 11.47
CA LEU A 134 14.06 7.83 12.42
C LEU A 134 13.72 8.86 13.51
N LYS A 135 14.73 9.48 14.13
CA LYS A 135 14.52 10.56 15.11
C LYS A 135 13.72 11.72 14.52
N GLN A 136 13.97 12.10 13.28
CA GLN A 136 13.21 13.16 12.60
C GLN A 136 11.77 12.70 12.28
N SER A 137 11.61 11.48 11.77
CA SER A 137 10.32 10.87 11.45
C SER A 137 9.41 10.78 12.69
N PHE A 138 9.94 10.34 13.83
CA PHE A 138 9.13 10.24 15.06
C PHE A 138 8.76 11.61 15.63
N ARG A 139 9.55 12.67 15.37
CA ARG A 139 9.12 14.03 15.70
C ARG A 139 7.91 14.48 14.88
N LEU A 140 7.81 14.07 13.60
CA LEU A 140 6.62 14.34 12.79
C LEU A 140 5.39 13.64 13.38
N LEU A 141 5.53 12.36 13.74
CA LEU A 141 4.47 11.57 14.37
C LEU A 141 3.99 12.19 15.69
N LEU A 142 4.92 12.62 16.57
CA LEU A 142 4.59 13.30 17.83
C LEU A 142 3.82 14.62 17.64
N GLY A 143 3.92 15.23 16.45
CA GLY A 143 3.12 16.38 16.06
C GLY A 143 1.63 16.06 15.86
N GLN A 144 1.31 14.81 15.54
CA GLN A 144 -0.07 14.34 15.29
C GLN A 144 -0.77 13.80 16.54
N LEU A 145 -0.02 13.48 17.59
CA LEU A 145 -0.57 12.94 18.83
C LEU A 145 -1.32 14.01 19.64
N ARG A 146 -2.43 13.58 20.24
CA ARG A 146 -3.19 14.37 21.21
C ARG A 146 -2.44 14.45 22.54
N PRO A 147 -2.67 15.50 23.36
CA PRO A 147 -2.01 15.68 24.66
C PRO A 147 -2.08 14.46 25.61
N GLU A 148 -3.16 13.69 25.53
CA GLU A 148 -3.47 12.51 26.34
C GLU A 148 -2.89 11.19 25.83
N ASP A 149 -2.50 11.10 24.56
CA ASP A 149 -1.88 9.88 24.02
C ASP A 149 -0.54 9.63 24.73
N GLU A 150 -0.12 8.38 24.91
CA GLU A 150 1.12 8.04 25.62
C GLU A 150 2.18 7.45 24.70
N VAL A 151 3.44 7.74 25.02
CA VAL A 151 4.62 7.22 24.31
C VAL A 151 5.58 6.57 25.30
N ALA A 152 6.03 5.36 24.97
CA ALA A 152 7.17 4.70 25.60
C ALA A 152 8.24 4.38 24.56
N ILE A 153 9.51 4.35 24.98
CA ILE A 153 10.64 4.04 24.09
C ILE A 153 11.40 2.85 24.67
N VAL A 154 11.48 1.79 23.88
CA VAL A 154 12.27 0.59 24.13
C VAL A 154 13.31 0.49 23.02
N THR A 155 14.56 0.29 23.38
CA THR A 155 15.63 0.07 22.41
C THR A 155 16.15 -1.34 22.48
N TYR A 156 16.70 -1.81 21.37
CA TYR A 156 17.52 -3.01 21.36
C TYR A 156 18.85 -2.75 20.64
N ALA A 157 19.94 -3.02 21.36
CA ALA A 157 21.28 -3.27 20.83
C ALA A 157 22.14 -3.86 21.96
N GLY A 158 22.66 -5.07 21.80
CA GLY A 158 23.39 -5.86 22.80
C GLY A 158 22.49 -6.39 23.93
N SER A 159 21.65 -5.52 24.50
CA SER A 159 20.60 -5.82 25.49
C SER A 159 19.37 -4.94 25.25
N ALA A 160 18.18 -5.46 25.56
CA ALA A 160 16.96 -4.66 25.53
C ALA A 160 16.93 -3.68 26.72
N GLY A 161 16.51 -2.44 26.48
CA GLY A 161 16.41 -1.41 27.51
C GLY A 161 15.25 -0.45 27.30
N GLN A 162 14.52 -0.13 28.37
CA GLN A 162 13.50 0.92 28.33
C GLN A 162 14.17 2.28 28.54
N VAL A 163 14.17 3.11 27.51
CA VAL A 163 14.78 4.45 27.50
C VAL A 163 13.80 5.50 28.01
N LEU A 164 12.50 5.29 27.76
CA LEU A 164 11.42 6.16 28.21
C LEU A 164 10.28 5.32 28.76
N ASN A 165 9.88 5.60 30.01
CA ASN A 165 8.64 5.08 30.60
C ASN A 165 7.42 5.66 29.89
N PRO A 166 6.23 5.04 29.94
CA PRO A 166 5.00 5.64 29.42
C PRO A 166 4.89 7.10 29.84
N THR A 167 4.85 7.97 28.85
CA THR A 167 4.91 9.43 29.01
C THR A 167 3.84 10.07 28.13
N PRO A 168 2.94 10.88 28.67
CA PRO A 168 1.94 11.58 27.89
C PRO A 168 2.55 12.49 26.82
N ALA A 169 1.95 12.52 25.63
CA ALA A 169 2.42 13.29 24.48
C ALA A 169 2.38 14.80 24.71
N ARG A 170 1.63 15.31 25.70
CA ARG A 170 1.78 16.69 26.20
C ARG A 170 3.19 17.01 26.71
N GLU A 171 3.94 16.01 27.16
CA GLU A 171 5.32 16.14 27.63
C GLU A 171 6.34 16.01 26.48
N ARG A 172 6.06 16.67 25.33
CA ARG A 172 6.86 16.59 24.09
C ARG A 172 8.36 16.77 24.32
N THR A 173 8.75 17.71 25.18
CA THR A 173 10.16 17.98 25.50
C THR A 173 10.86 16.76 26.11
N THR A 174 10.18 16.03 27.00
CA THR A 174 10.70 14.80 27.62
C THR A 174 10.92 13.71 26.58
N ILE A 175 9.94 13.53 25.70
CA ILE A 175 9.99 12.52 24.63
C ILE A 175 11.09 12.86 23.62
N HIS A 176 11.18 14.12 23.17
CA HIS A 176 12.24 14.59 22.27
C HIS A 176 13.63 14.39 22.88
N ALA A 177 13.81 14.74 24.16
CA ALA A 177 15.08 14.54 24.85
C ALA A 177 15.44 13.05 25.00
N ALA A 178 14.47 12.14 25.07
CA ALA A 178 14.73 10.70 25.07
C ALA A 178 15.17 10.21 23.68
N LEU A 179 14.52 10.67 22.60
CA LEU A 179 14.95 10.38 21.22
C LEU A 179 16.35 10.92 20.93
N ASP A 180 16.66 12.13 21.39
CA ASP A 180 17.96 12.77 21.15
C ASP A 180 19.13 11.97 21.74
N ARG A 181 18.91 11.31 22.88
CA ARG A 181 19.88 10.50 23.61
C ARG A 181 20.16 9.11 23.01
N LEU A 182 19.42 8.71 21.97
CA LEU A 182 19.66 7.43 21.30
C LEU A 182 20.93 7.51 20.45
N ASP A 183 21.82 6.54 20.56
CA ASP A 183 23.02 6.46 19.74
C ASP A 183 23.16 5.05 19.17
N ALA A 184 23.71 4.94 17.96
CA ALA A 184 23.95 3.66 17.31
C ALA A 184 25.18 2.95 17.89
N GLY A 185 25.05 1.68 18.28
CA GLY A 185 26.15 0.85 18.76
C GLY A 185 25.70 -0.50 19.32
N GLY A 186 26.56 -1.51 19.22
CA GLY A 186 26.28 -2.88 19.72
C GLY A 186 25.71 -3.83 18.65
N SER A 187 25.50 -5.09 19.04
CA SER A 187 24.93 -6.15 18.19
C SER A 187 23.41 -6.21 18.28
N THR A 188 22.73 -6.92 17.40
CA THR A 188 21.26 -6.98 17.40
C THR A 188 20.72 -8.03 18.38
N ALA A 189 19.65 -7.71 19.12
CA ALA A 189 18.96 -8.62 20.05
C ALA A 189 17.43 -8.45 19.96
N GLY A 190 16.88 -8.58 18.75
CA GLY A 190 15.52 -8.20 18.40
C GLY A 190 14.42 -8.87 19.25
N GLN A 191 14.54 -10.17 19.52
CA GLN A 191 13.51 -10.91 20.28
C GLN A 191 13.31 -10.37 21.71
N ALA A 192 14.39 -10.06 22.43
CA ALA A 192 14.31 -9.53 23.79
C ALA A 192 13.70 -8.12 23.78
N GLY A 193 14.05 -7.31 22.77
CA GLY A 193 13.45 -5.99 22.54
C GLY A 193 11.94 -6.10 22.32
N LEU A 194 11.50 -7.01 21.46
CA LEU A 194 10.08 -7.21 21.17
C LEU A 194 9.29 -7.67 22.41
N GLN A 195 9.83 -8.63 23.18
CA GLN A 195 9.18 -9.07 24.41
C GLN A 195 9.05 -7.94 25.44
N GLN A 196 10.09 -7.11 25.58
CA GLN A 196 10.06 -5.95 26.46
C GLN A 196 9.06 -4.90 25.98
N ALA A 197 9.01 -4.62 24.67
CA ALA A 197 8.06 -3.68 24.08
C ALA A 197 6.62 -4.10 24.36
N TYR A 198 6.27 -5.38 24.16
CA TYR A 198 4.94 -5.88 24.51
C TYR A 198 4.67 -5.92 26.02
N ALA A 199 5.69 -6.14 26.85
CA ALA A 199 5.54 -6.01 28.30
C ALA A 199 5.21 -4.57 28.72
N THR A 200 5.87 -3.59 28.11
CA THR A 200 5.56 -2.16 28.29
C THR A 200 4.17 -1.83 27.76
N ALA A 201 3.82 -2.31 26.55
CA ALA A 201 2.52 -2.10 25.93
C ALA A 201 1.37 -2.57 26.84
N ARG A 202 1.45 -3.79 27.37
CA ARG A 202 0.45 -4.33 28.32
C ARG A 202 0.34 -3.53 29.62
N GLY A 203 1.38 -2.80 30.00
CA GLY A 203 1.34 -1.89 31.15
C GLY A 203 0.68 -0.55 30.86
N MET A 204 0.50 -0.21 29.58
CA MET A 204 -0.18 1.01 29.10
C MET A 204 -1.63 0.73 28.73
N THR A 205 -1.96 -0.48 28.28
CA THR A 205 -3.29 -0.82 27.76
C THR A 205 -4.37 -0.70 28.83
N GLU A 206 -5.29 0.25 28.67
CA GLU A 206 -6.57 0.32 29.38
C GLU A 206 -7.76 -0.02 28.47
N ASP A 207 -8.91 -0.36 29.07
CA ASP A 207 -10.11 -0.74 28.34
C ASP A 207 -10.60 0.40 27.42
N GLY A 208 -10.67 0.10 26.12
CA GLY A 208 -11.11 1.04 25.10
C GLY A 208 -9.98 1.85 24.46
N GLU A 209 -8.74 1.75 24.93
CA GLU A 209 -7.57 2.41 24.33
C GLU A 209 -6.94 1.54 23.23
N VAL A 210 -6.30 2.20 22.25
CA VAL A 210 -5.57 1.49 21.20
C VAL A 210 -4.10 1.45 21.56
N THR A 211 -3.55 0.24 21.73
CA THR A 211 -2.11 0.07 22.00
C THR A 211 -1.39 -0.48 20.77
N ARG A 212 -0.28 0.15 20.38
CA ARG A 212 0.50 -0.25 19.21
C ARG A 212 2.00 -0.17 19.47
N VAL A 213 2.69 -1.24 19.11
CA VAL A 213 4.15 -1.30 19.04
C VAL A 213 4.57 -0.89 17.62
N ILE A 214 5.49 0.06 17.51
CA ILE A 214 6.11 0.45 16.25
C ILE A 214 7.56 -0.03 16.28
N LEU A 215 7.86 -1.10 15.56
CA LEU A 215 9.21 -1.60 15.35
C LEU A 215 9.90 -0.75 14.28
N ALA A 216 11.03 -0.14 14.60
CA ALA A 216 11.81 0.65 13.66
C ALA A 216 13.24 0.09 13.54
N THR A 217 13.61 -0.41 12.37
CA THR A 217 14.84 -1.18 12.12
C THR A 217 15.42 -0.93 10.72
N ASP A 218 16.66 -1.32 10.48
CA ASP A 218 17.30 -1.35 9.16
C ASP A 218 17.39 -2.78 8.54
N GLY A 219 16.66 -3.75 9.10
CA GLY A 219 16.44 -5.07 8.50
C GLY A 219 17.04 -6.24 9.27
N ASP A 220 17.90 -5.99 10.25
CA ASP A 220 18.60 -7.06 10.99
C ASP A 220 17.80 -7.60 12.19
N PHE A 221 16.47 -7.63 12.11
CA PHE A 221 15.64 -8.12 13.22
C PHE A 221 15.83 -9.63 13.49
N ASN A 222 16.31 -10.38 12.50
CA ASN A 222 16.44 -11.83 12.52
C ASN A 222 17.55 -12.37 13.45
N VAL A 223 18.44 -11.52 13.97
CA VAL A 223 19.49 -11.94 14.90
C VAL A 223 18.91 -12.28 16.27
N GLY A 224 18.82 -13.59 16.54
CA GLY A 224 18.38 -14.15 17.82
C GLY A 224 17.05 -14.93 17.74
N LEU A 225 16.34 -14.86 16.61
CA LEU A 225 15.12 -15.62 16.39
C LEU A 225 15.46 -17.00 15.85
N SER A 226 15.34 -18.01 16.70
CA SER A 226 15.62 -19.41 16.33
C SER A 226 14.46 -20.11 15.60
N ASP A 227 13.28 -19.49 15.53
CA ASP A 227 12.08 -20.08 14.95
C ASP A 227 11.07 -18.98 14.49
N PRO A 228 11.00 -18.66 13.19
CA PRO A 228 10.06 -17.67 12.63
C PRO A 228 8.59 -17.98 12.94
N LYS A 229 8.23 -19.27 13.04
CA LYS A 229 6.86 -19.69 13.32
C LYS A 229 6.43 -19.27 14.73
N ARG A 230 7.32 -19.42 15.72
CA ARG A 230 7.04 -19.02 17.10
C ARG A 230 6.90 -17.51 17.26
N LEU A 231 7.65 -16.75 16.47
CA LEU A 231 7.53 -15.30 16.45
C LEU A 231 6.17 -14.87 15.90
N LYS A 232 5.75 -15.45 14.77
CA LYS A 232 4.41 -15.27 14.22
C LYS A 232 3.33 -15.56 15.25
N GLU A 233 3.35 -16.76 15.84
CA GLU A 233 2.37 -17.16 16.87
C GLU A 233 2.40 -16.24 18.11
N PHE A 234 3.57 -15.67 18.44
CA PHE A 234 3.69 -14.71 19.53
C PHE A 234 3.03 -13.39 19.21
N ILE A 235 3.26 -12.84 18.01
CA ILE A 235 2.69 -11.57 17.56
C ILE A 235 1.17 -11.70 17.41
N GLU A 236 0.66 -12.80 16.81
CA GLU A 236 -0.78 -13.08 16.68
C GLU A 236 -1.47 -13.02 18.05
N ARG A 237 -0.90 -13.69 19.07
CA ARG A 237 -1.44 -13.65 20.44
C ARG A 237 -1.41 -12.27 21.07
N GLN A 238 -0.45 -11.40 20.72
CA GLN A 238 -0.42 -10.04 21.23
C GLN A 238 -1.48 -9.16 20.54
N ALA A 239 -1.67 -9.34 19.23
CA ALA A 239 -2.73 -8.67 18.49
C ALA A 239 -4.12 -9.05 19.03
N GLU A 240 -4.36 -10.34 19.33
CA GLU A 240 -5.58 -10.82 20.01
C GLU A 240 -5.83 -10.15 21.38
N SER A 241 -4.78 -9.67 22.04
CA SER A 241 -4.86 -8.97 23.33
C SER A 241 -5.00 -7.44 23.20
N GLY A 242 -5.18 -6.91 21.97
CA GLY A 242 -5.35 -5.48 21.70
C GLY A 242 -4.05 -4.69 21.57
N ALA A 243 -2.90 -5.37 21.45
CA ALA A 243 -1.59 -4.76 21.23
C ALA A 243 -1.07 -5.07 19.81
N TYR A 244 -1.24 -4.12 18.90
CA TYR A 244 -0.89 -4.28 17.48
C TYR A 244 0.60 -4.02 17.19
N LEU A 245 1.10 -4.48 16.05
CA LEU A 245 2.48 -4.24 15.61
C LEU A 245 2.53 -3.62 14.21
N SER A 246 3.27 -2.54 14.06
CA SER A 246 3.66 -1.97 12.76
C SER A 246 5.17 -1.95 12.65
N VAL A 247 5.69 -2.10 11.43
CA VAL A 247 7.13 -2.23 11.15
C VAL A 247 7.57 -1.14 10.18
N LEU A 248 8.58 -0.37 10.58
CA LEU A 248 9.17 0.72 9.82
C LEU A 248 10.63 0.39 9.50
N GLY A 249 10.92 0.16 8.22
CA GLY A 249 12.28 0.00 7.71
C GLY A 249 12.92 1.37 7.49
N PHE A 250 14.18 1.54 7.88
CA PHE A 250 14.95 2.77 7.66
C PHE A 250 16.27 2.50 6.95
N GLY A 251 16.50 3.21 5.84
CA GLY A 251 17.70 3.06 5.00
C GLY A 251 17.79 1.70 4.27
N ARG A 252 18.59 1.58 3.21
CA ARG A 252 18.59 0.38 2.33
C ARG A 252 19.70 -0.61 2.73
N GLY A 253 19.44 -1.91 2.66
CA GLY A 253 20.35 -3.00 3.06
C GLY A 253 19.66 -4.38 3.07
N ASN A 254 20.16 -5.35 3.85
CA ASN A 254 19.63 -6.72 4.06
C ASN A 254 18.22 -6.78 4.71
N LEU A 255 17.29 -5.97 4.22
CA LEU A 255 15.90 -5.99 4.64
C LEU A 255 15.22 -7.16 3.92
N ASP A 256 14.83 -8.16 4.69
CA ASP A 256 13.90 -9.18 4.22
C ASP A 256 12.48 -8.60 4.26
N ASP A 257 12.07 -8.00 3.15
CA ASP A 257 10.73 -7.41 2.95
C ASP A 257 9.62 -8.41 3.30
N ALA A 258 9.81 -9.69 2.96
CA ALA A 258 8.85 -10.74 3.28
C ALA A 258 8.74 -10.96 4.80
N THR A 259 9.86 -10.89 5.53
CA THR A 259 9.82 -10.93 7.00
C THR A 259 9.09 -9.70 7.56
N MET A 260 9.40 -8.47 7.11
CA MET A 260 8.73 -7.27 7.63
C MET A 260 7.22 -7.29 7.38
N GLN A 261 6.80 -7.64 6.16
CA GLN A 261 5.40 -7.77 5.80
C GLN A 261 4.72 -8.85 6.65
N ALA A 262 5.33 -10.02 6.79
CA ALA A 262 4.81 -11.08 7.63
C ALA A 262 4.62 -10.62 9.08
N LEU A 263 5.58 -9.91 9.68
CA LEU A 263 5.45 -9.43 11.06
C LEU A 263 4.30 -8.43 11.22
N ALA A 264 4.16 -7.48 10.29
CA ALA A 264 3.11 -6.49 10.31
C ALA A 264 1.71 -7.13 10.13
N GLN A 265 1.56 -8.01 9.14
CA GLN A 265 0.31 -8.74 8.88
C GLN A 265 -0.13 -9.56 10.10
N ASN A 266 0.79 -10.33 10.70
CA ASN A 266 0.47 -11.13 11.89
C ASN A 266 0.16 -10.27 13.12
N GLY A 267 0.60 -9.01 13.14
CA GLY A 267 0.40 -8.04 14.22
C GLY A 267 -0.76 -7.09 14.01
N ASN A 268 -1.55 -7.30 12.95
CA ASN A 268 -2.58 -6.40 12.47
C ASN A 268 -2.13 -4.92 12.40
N GLY A 269 -1.04 -4.70 11.66
CA GLY A 269 -0.55 -3.37 11.35
C GLY A 269 0.17 -3.34 10.01
N THR A 270 0.82 -2.21 9.72
CA THR A 270 1.42 -1.95 8.42
C THR A 270 2.94 -2.11 8.43
N ALA A 271 3.49 -2.50 7.28
CA ALA A 271 4.91 -2.43 7.00
C ALA A 271 5.17 -1.25 6.05
N ALA A 272 6.14 -0.40 6.36
CA ALA A 272 6.53 0.71 5.50
C ALA A 272 8.03 0.93 5.54
N TYR A 273 8.56 1.48 4.46
CA TYR A 273 9.98 1.77 4.31
C TYR A 273 10.19 3.26 4.16
N ILE A 274 11.08 3.83 4.98
CA ILE A 274 11.34 5.26 5.09
C ILE A 274 12.80 5.54 4.72
N ASP A 275 13.02 6.06 3.52
CA ASP A 275 14.32 6.49 2.99
C ASP A 275 14.52 8.02 3.03
N THR A 276 13.43 8.78 3.12
CA THR A 276 13.43 10.24 3.11
C THR A 276 12.48 10.80 4.15
N LEU A 277 12.66 12.08 4.48
CA LEU A 277 11.74 12.79 5.37
C LEU A 277 10.35 12.99 4.71
N GLY A 278 10.30 13.08 3.37
CA GLY A 278 9.05 13.10 2.62
C GLY A 278 8.27 11.79 2.78
N GLU A 279 8.95 10.65 2.66
CA GLU A 279 8.33 9.35 2.94
C GLU A 279 7.86 9.24 4.39
N ALA A 280 8.67 9.72 5.34
CA ALA A 280 8.28 9.74 6.75
C ALA A 280 7.00 10.56 7.00
N GLN A 281 6.89 11.73 6.36
CA GLN A 281 5.68 12.57 6.41
C GLN A 281 4.48 11.79 5.87
N LYS A 282 4.61 11.18 4.69
CA LYS A 282 3.54 10.37 4.09
C LYS A 282 3.09 9.23 5.00
N VAL A 283 4.04 8.39 5.41
CA VAL A 283 3.75 7.17 6.18
C VAL A 283 3.19 7.52 7.55
N LEU A 284 3.82 8.44 8.29
CA LEU A 284 3.50 8.67 9.70
C LEU A 284 2.42 9.73 9.95
N VAL A 285 2.21 10.65 9.02
CA VAL A 285 1.22 11.72 9.17
C VAL A 285 0.02 11.45 8.28
N ASP A 286 0.26 11.27 6.98
CA ASP A 286 -0.82 11.19 5.99
C ASP A 286 -1.53 9.82 6.04
N GLN A 287 -0.80 8.72 6.34
CA GLN A 287 -1.34 7.35 6.33
C GLN A 287 -1.58 6.77 7.73
N LEU A 288 -0.63 6.90 8.65
CA LEU A 288 -0.71 6.21 9.94
C LEU A 288 -1.92 6.68 10.76
N SER A 289 -2.29 7.97 10.72
CA SER A 289 -3.46 8.48 11.45
C SER A 289 -4.77 7.73 11.11
N GLY A 290 -4.93 7.30 9.86
CA GLY A 290 -6.05 6.50 9.38
C GLY A 290 -5.89 4.98 9.58
N ALA A 291 -4.68 4.46 9.37
CA ALA A 291 -4.38 3.03 9.53
C ALA A 291 -4.51 2.52 10.98
N LEU A 292 -4.53 3.44 11.97
CA LEU A 292 -4.65 3.05 13.37
C LEU A 292 -6.03 2.51 13.75
N PHE A 293 -7.07 2.78 12.94
CA PHE A 293 -8.47 2.43 13.21
C PHE A 293 -9.08 1.70 12.01
N PRO A 294 -9.20 0.35 12.04
CA PRO A 294 -9.84 -0.40 10.97
C PRO A 294 -11.33 -0.04 10.91
N ILE A 295 -11.83 0.20 9.70
CA ILE A 295 -13.25 0.48 9.43
C ILE A 295 -13.98 -0.70 8.80
N ALA A 296 -13.26 -1.66 8.23
CA ALA A 296 -13.78 -2.95 7.81
C ALA A 296 -12.69 -4.03 7.69
N ASP A 297 -13.14 -5.26 7.84
CA ASP A 297 -12.37 -6.48 7.65
C ASP A 297 -12.80 -7.18 6.34
N ASP A 298 -11.92 -8.01 5.78
CA ASP A 298 -12.20 -8.90 4.65
C ASP A 298 -12.85 -8.20 3.45
N VAL A 299 -12.19 -7.14 2.97
CA VAL A 299 -12.73 -6.32 1.89
C VAL A 299 -12.34 -6.90 0.51
N LYS A 300 -13.35 -7.27 -0.27
CA LYS A 300 -13.20 -7.90 -1.59
C LYS A 300 -13.87 -7.08 -2.68
N ILE A 301 -13.18 -6.93 -3.80
CA ILE A 301 -13.70 -6.24 -4.98
C ILE A 301 -13.94 -7.26 -6.08
N GLN A 302 -15.13 -7.20 -6.68
CA GLN A 302 -15.48 -7.98 -7.85
C GLN A 302 -16.08 -7.08 -8.92
N VAL A 303 -15.60 -7.24 -10.15
CA VAL A 303 -16.15 -6.57 -11.33
C VAL A 303 -16.62 -7.65 -12.29
N GLU A 304 -17.88 -7.55 -12.72
CA GLU A 304 -18.46 -8.39 -13.76
C GLU A 304 -18.67 -7.55 -15.01
N PHE A 305 -17.91 -7.80 -16.07
CA PHE A 305 -18.04 -7.09 -17.33
C PHE A 305 -19.16 -7.69 -18.19
N ASN A 306 -19.89 -6.82 -18.87
CA ASN A 306 -20.97 -7.19 -19.77
C ASN A 306 -20.38 -7.65 -21.13
N PRO A 307 -20.47 -8.95 -21.49
CA PRO A 307 -19.89 -9.46 -22.74
C PRO A 307 -20.57 -8.91 -24.01
N ALA A 308 -21.73 -8.25 -23.88
CA ALA A 308 -22.39 -7.58 -24.98
C ALA A 308 -21.79 -6.19 -25.31
N GLN A 309 -21.05 -5.59 -24.36
CA GLN A 309 -20.47 -4.24 -24.49
C GLN A 309 -18.93 -4.28 -24.51
N ILE A 310 -18.33 -5.19 -23.74
CA ILE A 310 -16.88 -5.35 -23.60
C ILE A 310 -16.44 -6.72 -24.12
N ALA A 311 -15.59 -6.77 -25.15
CA ALA A 311 -15.03 -8.02 -25.67
C ALA A 311 -13.92 -8.57 -24.78
N GLU A 312 -13.04 -7.70 -24.31
CA GLU A 312 -11.83 -8.06 -23.58
C GLU A 312 -11.56 -7.05 -22.47
N TYR A 313 -10.91 -7.50 -21.40
CA TYR A 313 -10.42 -6.62 -20.35
C TYR A 313 -9.10 -7.13 -19.77
N ARG A 314 -8.36 -6.21 -19.13
CA ARG A 314 -7.12 -6.50 -18.40
C ARG A 314 -7.07 -5.62 -17.15
N LEU A 315 -6.81 -6.22 -15.99
CA LEU A 315 -6.52 -5.50 -14.76
C LEU A 315 -5.03 -5.10 -14.79
N ILE A 316 -4.73 -3.82 -14.60
CA ILE A 316 -3.34 -3.32 -14.60
C ILE A 316 -2.79 -3.42 -13.17
N GLY A 317 -1.76 -4.23 -12.96
CA GLY A 317 -1.26 -4.60 -11.63
C GLY A 317 -2.13 -5.67 -10.96
N TYR A 318 -1.97 -5.84 -9.64
CA TYR A 318 -2.72 -6.79 -8.78
C TYR A 318 -2.50 -8.27 -9.08
N GLU A 319 -1.42 -8.64 -9.77
CA GLU A 319 -1.13 -10.01 -10.19
C GLU A 319 -1.04 -10.97 -9.00
N THR A 320 -0.41 -10.53 -7.91
CA THR A 320 -0.23 -11.31 -6.67
C THR A 320 -1.46 -11.28 -5.75
N ARG A 321 -2.46 -10.45 -6.07
CA ARG A 321 -3.67 -10.20 -5.26
C ARG A 321 -4.95 -10.72 -5.91
N ALA A 322 -4.83 -11.44 -7.02
CA ALA A 322 -5.94 -12.06 -7.72
C ALA A 322 -6.59 -13.16 -6.86
N LEU A 323 -7.92 -13.10 -6.73
CA LEU A 323 -8.73 -14.10 -6.02
C LEU A 323 -9.54 -14.92 -7.02
N ARG A 324 -9.89 -16.16 -6.65
CA ARG A 324 -10.82 -16.94 -7.47
C ARG A 324 -12.22 -16.38 -7.32
N ARG A 325 -13.06 -16.60 -8.33
CA ARG A 325 -14.45 -16.10 -8.34
C ARG A 325 -15.25 -16.62 -7.13
N GLU A 326 -15.04 -17.88 -6.75
CA GLU A 326 -15.68 -18.50 -5.60
C GLU A 326 -15.23 -17.91 -4.25
N ASP A 327 -14.04 -17.34 -4.18
CA ASP A 327 -13.49 -16.75 -2.96
C ASP A 327 -14.23 -15.44 -2.59
N PHE A 328 -14.90 -14.78 -3.56
CA PHE A 328 -15.70 -13.58 -3.31
C PHE A 328 -16.83 -13.78 -2.30
N ASN A 329 -17.51 -14.94 -2.36
CA ASN A 329 -18.61 -15.26 -1.46
C ASN A 329 -18.17 -16.02 -0.20
N ASN A 330 -16.89 -16.36 -0.10
CA ASN A 330 -16.37 -17.17 0.98
C ASN A 330 -15.82 -16.27 2.09
N ASP A 331 -16.58 -16.09 3.17
CA ASP A 331 -16.17 -15.32 4.34
C ASP A 331 -14.98 -15.97 5.10
N ALA A 332 -14.53 -17.17 4.73
CA ALA A 332 -13.35 -17.83 5.32
C ALA A 332 -12.03 -17.52 4.58
N VAL A 333 -12.09 -16.89 3.40
CA VAL A 333 -10.89 -16.40 2.70
C VAL A 333 -10.68 -14.96 3.14
N ASP A 334 -9.55 -14.67 3.77
CA ASP A 334 -9.18 -13.30 4.12
C ASP A 334 -8.69 -12.54 2.87
N ALA A 335 -9.15 -11.30 2.72
CA ALA A 335 -8.82 -10.42 1.60
C ALA A 335 -8.32 -9.05 2.05
N GLY A 336 -7.92 -8.92 3.32
CA GLY A 336 -7.28 -7.72 3.86
C GLY A 336 -8.25 -6.75 4.53
N GLU A 337 -7.66 -5.88 5.35
CA GLU A 337 -8.35 -4.86 6.15
C GLU A 337 -8.18 -3.48 5.53
N ILE A 338 -9.14 -2.58 5.79
CA ILE A 338 -9.03 -1.17 5.40
C ILE A 338 -9.12 -0.29 6.64
N GLY A 339 -8.08 0.54 6.83
CA GLY A 339 -8.05 1.61 7.82
C GLY A 339 -8.89 2.83 7.43
N ALA A 340 -9.30 3.62 8.42
CA ALA A 340 -9.96 4.89 8.21
C ALA A 340 -9.22 5.78 7.21
N GLY A 341 -9.94 6.44 6.32
CA GLY A 341 -9.38 7.35 5.30
C GLY A 341 -8.51 6.69 4.22
N HIS A 342 -8.23 5.40 4.32
CA HIS A 342 -7.45 4.69 3.31
C HIS A 342 -8.22 4.65 1.97
N SER A 343 -7.48 4.75 0.88
CA SER A 343 -8.03 4.79 -0.47
C SER A 343 -7.34 3.78 -1.36
N VAL A 344 -8.10 3.05 -2.16
CA VAL A 344 -7.55 2.11 -3.14
C VAL A 344 -8.09 2.40 -4.53
N THR A 345 -7.21 2.34 -5.52
CA THR A 345 -7.48 2.60 -6.93
C THR A 345 -7.03 1.39 -7.77
N ALA A 346 -7.97 0.84 -8.52
CA ALA A 346 -7.72 -0.19 -9.53
C ALA A 346 -8.08 0.36 -10.92
N ILE A 347 -7.33 -0.06 -11.94
CA ILE A 347 -7.53 0.36 -13.32
C ILE A 347 -7.66 -0.88 -14.20
N TYR A 348 -8.76 -0.95 -14.94
CA TYR A 348 -8.95 -1.91 -16.02
C TYR A 348 -8.76 -1.23 -17.35
N GLU A 349 -8.00 -1.83 -18.27
CA GLU A 349 -8.12 -1.55 -19.69
C GLU A 349 -9.21 -2.45 -20.27
N VAL A 350 -10.19 -1.86 -20.95
CA VAL A 350 -11.33 -2.57 -21.55
C VAL A 350 -11.44 -2.27 -23.04
N THR A 351 -11.70 -3.31 -23.81
CA THR A 351 -11.87 -3.25 -25.27
C THR A 351 -13.35 -3.40 -25.61
N PRO A 352 -14.01 -2.37 -26.14
CA PRO A 352 -15.39 -2.47 -26.62
C PRO A 352 -15.56 -3.56 -27.70
N VAL A 353 -16.75 -4.16 -27.80
CA VAL A 353 -16.99 -5.26 -28.77
C VAL A 353 -16.74 -4.90 -30.23
N ASP A 354 -16.92 -3.63 -30.59
CA ASP A 354 -16.72 -3.11 -31.96
C ASP A 354 -15.34 -2.46 -32.16
N SER A 355 -14.45 -2.54 -31.18
CA SER A 355 -13.13 -1.92 -31.24
C SER A 355 -12.17 -2.68 -32.17
N PRO A 356 -11.38 -1.97 -32.99
CA PRO A 356 -10.32 -2.58 -33.78
C PRO A 356 -9.12 -3.04 -32.93
N ALA A 357 -9.04 -2.67 -31.65
CA ALA A 357 -7.98 -3.06 -30.72
C ALA A 357 -8.11 -4.49 -30.19
N ARG A 358 -9.19 -5.19 -30.53
CA ARG A 358 -9.46 -6.56 -30.07
C ARG A 358 -8.31 -7.49 -30.48
N LEU A 359 -7.74 -8.19 -29.51
CA LEU A 359 -6.57 -9.06 -29.71
C LEU A 359 -6.94 -10.50 -30.04
N THR A 360 -8.15 -10.94 -29.67
CA THR A 360 -8.63 -12.31 -29.87
C THR A 360 -9.66 -12.41 -30.99
N ASP A 361 -9.49 -13.39 -31.86
CA ASP A 361 -10.50 -13.72 -32.86
C ASP A 361 -11.75 -14.35 -32.21
N PRO A 362 -12.96 -14.06 -32.71
CA PRO A 362 -14.16 -14.77 -32.29
C PRO A 362 -14.02 -16.29 -32.50
N LEU A 363 -14.40 -17.08 -31.50
CA LEU A 363 -14.39 -18.53 -31.59
C LEU A 363 -15.40 -19.03 -32.62
N ARG A 364 -14.93 -19.81 -33.61
CA ARG A 364 -15.75 -20.36 -34.72
C ARG A 364 -17.00 -21.14 -34.27
N TYR A 365 -16.95 -21.79 -33.10
CA TYR A 365 -17.98 -22.71 -32.64
C TYR A 365 -18.74 -22.22 -31.40
N GLN A 366 -18.46 -21.01 -30.93
CA GLN A 366 -19.20 -20.43 -29.82
C GLN A 366 -20.54 -19.90 -30.32
N ALA A 367 -21.58 -19.98 -29.48
CA ALA A 367 -22.87 -19.39 -29.79
C ALA A 367 -22.73 -17.86 -29.91
N ASP A 368 -23.57 -17.24 -30.75
CA ASP A 368 -23.62 -15.78 -30.89
C ASP A 368 -23.79 -15.12 -29.51
N GLY A 369 -23.15 -13.95 -29.36
CA GLY A 369 -23.00 -13.25 -28.09
C GLY A 369 -24.32 -12.94 -27.36
N VAL A 370 -24.22 -12.69 -26.05
CA VAL A 370 -25.36 -12.30 -25.21
C VAL A 370 -25.99 -11.04 -25.80
N ALA A 371 -27.31 -11.04 -26.05
CA ALA A 371 -28.00 -9.87 -26.54
C ALA A 371 -27.88 -8.72 -25.52
N SER A 372 -27.50 -7.53 -26.00
CA SER A 372 -27.41 -6.35 -25.15
C SER A 372 -28.80 -5.97 -24.61
N THR A 373 -28.99 -6.12 -23.30
CA THR A 373 -30.20 -5.69 -22.58
C THR A 373 -29.99 -4.41 -21.78
N SER A 374 -28.76 -3.87 -21.78
CA SER A 374 -28.35 -2.67 -21.04
C SER A 374 -27.11 -2.05 -21.70
N ASP A 375 -26.96 -0.73 -21.55
CA ASP A 375 -25.77 0.04 -21.95
C ASP A 375 -24.65 -0.04 -20.88
N GLU A 376 -24.86 -0.79 -19.80
CA GLU A 376 -23.83 -1.06 -18.78
C GLU A 376 -22.63 -1.81 -19.36
N LEU A 377 -21.43 -1.26 -19.13
CA LEU A 377 -20.16 -1.92 -19.43
C LEU A 377 -19.87 -3.08 -18.47
N GLY A 378 -20.41 -3.00 -17.25
CA GLY A 378 -20.23 -4.01 -16.21
C GLY A 378 -20.89 -3.62 -14.89
N TYR A 379 -20.60 -4.38 -13.85
CA TYR A 379 -21.18 -4.22 -12.52
C TYR A 379 -20.13 -4.42 -11.43
N LEU A 380 -19.94 -3.40 -10.60
CA LEU A 380 -19.03 -3.41 -9.46
C LEU A 380 -19.74 -3.95 -8.21
N ARG A 381 -19.08 -4.85 -7.49
CA ARG A 381 -19.48 -5.34 -6.18
C ARG A 381 -18.31 -5.21 -5.20
N LEU A 382 -18.56 -4.52 -4.10
CA LEU A 382 -17.64 -4.38 -2.97
C LEU A 382 -18.24 -5.10 -1.77
N ARG A 383 -17.56 -6.14 -1.30
CA ARG A 383 -17.94 -6.90 -0.10
C ARG A 383 -17.02 -6.52 1.05
N TYR A 384 -17.56 -6.37 2.25
CA TYR A 384 -16.79 -6.06 3.45
C TYR A 384 -17.48 -6.60 4.70
N LYS A 385 -16.75 -6.77 5.80
CA LYS A 385 -17.30 -7.04 7.14
C LYS A 385 -17.09 -5.82 8.02
N VAL A 386 -18.10 -5.43 8.79
CA VAL A 386 -17.88 -4.47 9.88
C VAL A 386 -16.92 -5.10 10.88
N PRO A 387 -15.97 -4.35 11.48
CA PRO A 387 -14.98 -4.93 12.38
C PRO A 387 -15.62 -5.79 13.48
N GLY A 388 -15.16 -7.05 13.59
CA GLY A 388 -15.69 -8.04 14.54
C GLY A 388 -17.05 -8.66 14.19
N ALA A 389 -17.66 -8.33 13.04
CA ALA A 389 -18.88 -8.96 12.57
C ALA A 389 -18.61 -10.28 11.85
N ALA A 390 -19.49 -11.27 12.03
CA ALA A 390 -19.35 -12.58 11.40
C ALA A 390 -19.87 -12.64 9.95
N THR A 391 -20.67 -11.66 9.52
CA THR A 391 -21.33 -11.66 8.20
C THR A 391 -20.95 -10.43 7.40
N SER A 392 -20.65 -10.64 6.11
CA SER A 392 -20.33 -9.56 5.19
C SER A 392 -21.55 -8.77 4.69
N GLN A 393 -21.31 -7.54 4.28
CA GLN A 393 -22.23 -6.62 3.63
C GLN A 393 -21.76 -6.34 2.19
N LEU A 394 -22.66 -5.80 1.35
CA LEU A 394 -22.40 -5.58 -0.07
C LEU A 394 -22.78 -4.15 -0.48
N ILE A 395 -21.87 -3.49 -1.18
CA ILE A 395 -22.11 -2.27 -1.95
C ILE A 395 -22.04 -2.66 -3.44
N GLU A 396 -23.01 -2.20 -4.22
CA GLU A 396 -23.09 -2.51 -5.64
C GLU A 396 -23.30 -1.24 -6.47
N GLN A 397 -22.66 -1.18 -7.64
CA GLN A 397 -22.75 -0.04 -8.55
C GLN A 397 -22.63 -0.48 -10.02
N PRO A 398 -23.58 -0.12 -10.90
CA PRO A 398 -23.42 -0.33 -12.34
C PRO A 398 -22.31 0.55 -12.92
N VAL A 399 -21.58 0.02 -13.89
CA VAL A 399 -20.55 0.74 -14.64
C VAL A 399 -21.14 1.12 -15.99
N THR A 400 -21.38 2.41 -16.21
CA THR A 400 -21.96 2.94 -17.45
C THR A 400 -20.93 3.82 -18.18
N PRO A 401 -21.04 3.95 -19.52
CA PRO A 401 -20.05 4.66 -20.32
C PRO A 401 -20.01 6.18 -20.09
N ASP A 402 -21.06 6.74 -19.47
CA ASP A 402 -21.19 8.17 -19.18
C ASP A 402 -20.55 8.61 -17.85
N LEU A 403 -20.00 7.67 -17.08
CA LEU A 403 -19.26 7.94 -15.84
C LEU A 403 -17.94 8.67 -16.18
N ALA A 404 -17.97 10.00 -16.24
CA ALA A 404 -16.83 10.80 -16.66
C ALA A 404 -15.55 10.54 -15.83
N PRO A 405 -14.35 10.65 -16.44
CA PRO A 405 -13.08 10.52 -15.74
C PRO A 405 -13.02 11.43 -14.50
N SER A 406 -12.56 10.88 -13.37
CA SER A 406 -12.29 11.70 -12.20
C SER A 406 -11.11 12.65 -12.47
N PRO A 407 -10.98 13.78 -11.75
CA PRO A 407 -9.80 14.64 -11.85
C PRO A 407 -8.48 13.90 -11.55
N GLU A 408 -8.56 12.79 -10.81
CA GLU A 408 -7.43 11.96 -10.42
C GLU A 408 -7.05 10.91 -11.47
N ALA A 409 -7.94 10.65 -12.44
CA ALA A 409 -7.77 9.55 -13.37
C ALA A 409 -6.57 9.70 -14.29
N GLY A 410 -6.29 10.93 -14.75
CA GLY A 410 -5.14 11.20 -15.60
C GLY A 410 -3.81 10.96 -14.89
N PHE A 411 -3.71 11.30 -13.61
CA PHE A 411 -2.47 11.06 -12.84
C PHE A 411 -2.28 9.57 -12.56
N ALA A 412 -3.34 8.88 -12.11
CA ALA A 412 -3.29 7.43 -11.88
C ALA A 412 -2.92 6.67 -13.16
N ALA A 413 -3.47 7.06 -14.32
CA ALA A 413 -3.11 6.48 -15.62
C ALA A 413 -1.65 6.76 -16.01
N ALA A 414 -1.10 7.94 -15.70
CA ALA A 414 0.32 8.24 -15.94
C ALA A 414 1.24 7.34 -15.10
N ILE A 415 0.89 7.10 -13.84
CA ILE A 415 1.62 6.19 -12.95
C ILE A 415 1.49 4.74 -13.43
N ALA A 416 0.30 4.31 -13.86
CA ALA A 416 0.08 2.98 -14.42
C ALA A 416 0.93 2.73 -15.69
N GLY A 417 0.97 3.72 -16.58
CA GLY A 417 1.84 3.67 -17.75
C GLY A 417 3.34 3.67 -17.38
N PHE A 418 3.74 4.50 -16.40
CA PHE A 418 5.12 4.52 -15.91
C PHE A 418 5.58 3.18 -15.33
N GLY A 419 4.74 2.53 -14.52
CA GLY A 419 5.02 1.18 -14.00
C GLY A 419 5.14 0.15 -15.12
N GLN A 420 4.23 0.18 -16.11
CA GLN A 420 4.30 -0.70 -17.27
C GLN A 420 5.56 -0.47 -18.14
N LEU A 421 6.02 0.78 -18.30
CA LEU A 421 7.28 1.10 -18.98
C LEU A 421 8.49 0.50 -18.25
N LEU A 422 8.54 0.64 -16.92
CA LEU A 422 9.62 0.07 -16.11
C LEU A 422 9.66 -1.46 -16.17
N ARG A 423 8.50 -2.11 -16.32
CA ARG A 423 8.39 -3.56 -16.53
C ARG A 423 8.70 -4.02 -17.96
N GLY A 424 8.75 -3.09 -18.91
CA GLY A 424 8.89 -3.41 -20.33
C GLY A 424 7.65 -4.09 -20.93
N SER A 425 6.45 -3.67 -20.52
CA SER A 425 5.18 -4.26 -20.96
C SER A 425 4.93 -4.03 -22.46
N ASP A 426 4.54 -5.09 -23.17
CA ASP A 426 4.20 -5.05 -24.61
C ASP A 426 2.86 -4.34 -24.90
N HIS A 427 2.10 -3.98 -23.87
CA HIS A 427 0.75 -3.44 -24.00
C HIS A 427 0.69 -1.92 -24.23
N LEU A 428 1.83 -1.23 -24.15
CA LEU A 428 1.91 0.22 -24.30
C LEU A 428 2.10 0.68 -25.77
N GLY A 429 2.38 -0.24 -26.69
CA GLY A 429 2.65 0.10 -28.09
C GLY A 429 3.81 1.09 -28.22
N ASP A 430 3.56 2.22 -28.87
CA ASP A 430 4.55 3.30 -29.07
C ASP A 430 4.58 4.33 -27.92
N TRP A 431 3.77 4.14 -26.86
CA TRP A 431 3.69 5.08 -25.75
C TRP A 431 5.00 5.11 -24.96
N SER A 432 5.53 6.30 -24.73
CA SER A 432 6.91 6.51 -24.30
C SER A 432 7.05 7.16 -22.92
N TRP A 433 8.28 7.26 -22.41
CA TRP A 433 8.57 8.04 -21.21
C TRP A 433 8.12 9.50 -21.33
N ASP A 434 8.22 10.11 -22.52
CA ASP A 434 7.79 11.50 -22.75
C ASP A 434 6.28 11.64 -22.58
N ASP A 435 5.50 10.65 -23.05
CA ASP A 435 4.05 10.63 -22.91
C ASP A 435 3.64 10.46 -21.44
N ALA A 436 4.32 9.59 -20.70
CA ALA A 436 4.14 9.42 -19.26
C ALA A 436 4.40 10.74 -18.50
N ILE A 437 5.53 11.39 -18.78
CA ILE A 437 5.91 12.67 -18.18
C ILE A 437 4.90 13.75 -18.53
N ALA A 438 4.46 13.84 -19.78
CA ALA A 438 3.48 14.83 -20.22
C ALA A 438 2.13 14.64 -19.52
N LEU A 439 1.64 13.39 -19.45
CA LEU A 439 0.38 13.06 -18.80
C LEU A 439 0.42 13.34 -17.30
N ALA A 440 1.51 12.97 -16.61
CA ALA A 440 1.71 13.24 -15.20
C ALA A 440 1.78 14.74 -14.89
N ASN A 441 2.49 15.53 -15.71
CA ASN A 441 2.56 16.99 -15.53
C ASN A 441 1.20 17.67 -15.74
N ALA A 442 0.43 17.23 -16.75
CA ALA A 442 -0.89 17.78 -17.05
C ALA A 442 -1.90 17.51 -15.93
N ASN A 443 -1.73 16.40 -15.19
CA ASN A 443 -2.67 15.93 -14.17
C ASN A 443 -2.08 15.95 -12.75
N ARG A 444 -1.00 16.70 -12.51
CA ARG A 444 -0.34 16.71 -11.20
C ARG A 444 -1.28 17.10 -10.07
N GLY A 445 -2.20 18.05 -10.30
CA GLY A 445 -3.13 18.53 -9.28
C GLY A 445 -2.40 19.23 -8.13
N ASP A 446 -3.05 19.25 -6.96
CA ASP A 446 -2.47 19.76 -5.73
C ASP A 446 -1.43 18.76 -5.17
N ASP A 447 -0.27 19.27 -4.77
CA ASP A 447 0.88 18.45 -4.39
C ASP A 447 1.65 19.13 -3.24
N LEU A 448 1.00 19.28 -2.10
CA LEU A 448 1.49 20.07 -0.96
C LEU A 448 2.88 19.62 -0.47
N TYR A 449 3.12 18.31 -0.48
CA TYR A 449 4.37 17.69 -0.02
C TYR A 449 5.29 17.24 -1.16
N GLY A 450 4.92 17.46 -2.41
CA GLY A 450 5.79 17.23 -3.57
C GLY A 450 5.87 15.79 -4.08
N TYR A 451 5.04 14.86 -3.59
CA TYR A 451 5.07 13.45 -3.99
C TYR A 451 4.86 13.27 -5.51
N ARG A 452 3.87 13.96 -6.07
CA ARG A 452 3.55 13.84 -7.51
C ARG A 452 4.60 14.52 -8.38
N THR A 453 5.21 15.59 -7.88
CA THR A 453 6.36 16.26 -8.51
C THR A 453 7.59 15.36 -8.51
N GLU A 454 7.86 14.64 -7.42
CA GLU A 454 8.94 13.64 -7.34
C GLU A 454 8.72 12.52 -8.38
N ALA A 455 7.49 12.02 -8.52
CA ALA A 455 7.17 11.00 -9.53
C ALA A 455 7.56 11.44 -10.95
N VAL A 456 7.27 12.68 -11.32
CA VAL A 456 7.68 13.26 -12.61
C VAL A 456 9.21 13.33 -12.74
N GLN A 457 9.92 13.65 -11.65
CA GLN A 457 11.39 13.65 -11.65
C GLN A 457 11.95 12.24 -11.81
N LEU A 458 11.34 11.24 -11.17
CA LEU A 458 11.71 9.84 -11.32
C LEU A 458 11.47 9.33 -12.74
N MET A 459 10.36 9.70 -13.39
CA MET A 459 10.12 9.38 -14.80
C MET A 459 11.21 9.94 -15.72
N ARG A 460 11.66 11.18 -15.49
CA ARG A 460 12.79 11.78 -16.24
C ARG A 460 14.12 11.07 -15.99
N LEU A 461 14.33 10.61 -14.76
CA LEU A 461 15.52 9.85 -14.40
C LEU A 461 15.53 8.48 -15.09
N ALA A 462 14.39 7.78 -15.05
CA ALA A 462 14.20 6.53 -15.78
C ALA A 462 14.46 6.70 -17.28
N GLN A 463 13.86 7.72 -17.91
CA GLN A 463 14.12 8.08 -19.31
C GLN A 463 15.62 8.26 -19.61
N SER A 464 16.32 9.00 -18.74
CA SER A 464 17.75 9.30 -18.93
C SER A 464 18.63 8.05 -18.78
N LEU A 465 18.25 7.13 -17.88
CA LEU A 465 18.96 5.88 -17.63
C LEU A 465 18.71 4.84 -18.73
N ASP A 466 17.48 4.80 -19.25
CA ASP A 466 17.11 3.91 -20.34
C ASP A 466 17.84 4.26 -21.65
N GLN A 467 18.02 5.56 -21.93
CA GLN A 467 18.81 6.03 -23.08
C GLN A 467 20.31 5.70 -23.02
N GLN A 468 20.83 5.27 -21.86
CA GLN A 468 22.23 4.87 -21.70
C GLN A 468 22.47 3.37 -21.95
N ARG A 469 21.39 2.58 -22.13
CA ARG A 469 21.47 1.19 -22.59
C ARG A 469 21.69 1.15 -24.11
#